data_AF-A0A1G0L5H8-F1
#
_entry.id   AF-A0A1G0L5H8-F1
#
_cell.length_a   1.000
_cell.length_b   1.000
_cell.length_c   1.000
_cell.angle_alpha   90.00
_cell.angle_beta   90.00
_cell.angle_gamma   90.00
#
_symmetry.space_group_name_H-M   'P 1'
#
loop_
_entity.id
_entity.type
_entity.pdbx_description
1 polymer ?
#
loop_
_entity_poly.entity_id
_entity_poly.type
_entity_poly.pdbx_seq_one_letter_code
_entity_poly.pdbx_strand_id
1 'polypeptide(L)'
;MDEQYDHGRIVAQWPVPVHPGDTAETLAARVLAVEHQLLPAAVRACCRQVLAGSSPSGLYVAGERFVPSVQPSQPLDHALIPA
;
A
#
# COMPACT_ATOMS: atom_id res chain seq x y z
N MET A 1 -4.15 19.94 -9.62
CA MET A 1 -5.20 18.96 -9.31
C MET A 1 -6.23 19.10 -10.40
N ASP A 2 -6.35 18.06 -11.21
CA ASP A 2 -7.33 17.90 -12.27
C ASP A 2 -8.67 17.42 -11.69
N GLU A 3 -9.70 17.32 -12.54
CA GLU A 3 -11.05 16.86 -12.16
C GLU A 3 -11.11 15.34 -11.88
N GLN A 4 -10.00 14.63 -12.09
CA GLN A 4 -9.88 13.19 -11.95
C GLN A 4 -9.25 12.84 -10.58
N TYR A 5 -10.10 12.57 -9.59
CA TYR A 5 -9.66 12.24 -8.23
C TYR A 5 -9.16 10.79 -8.12
N ASP A 6 -8.09 10.53 -7.34
CA ASP A 6 -7.53 9.18 -7.07
C ASP A 6 -7.03 8.36 -8.27
N HIS A 7 -6.63 9.01 -9.36
CA HIS A 7 -6.07 8.34 -10.56
C HIS A 7 -4.54 8.28 -10.60
N GLY A 8 -3.87 8.67 -9.51
CA GLY A 8 -2.43 8.53 -9.39
C GLY A 8 -1.99 7.06 -9.41
N ARG A 9 -0.74 6.81 -9.82
CA ARG A 9 -0.14 5.47 -9.72
C ARG A 9 -0.17 5.00 -8.27
N ILE A 10 -0.64 3.77 -8.02
CA ILE A 10 -0.56 3.13 -6.71
C ILE A 10 0.90 2.99 -6.28
N VAL A 11 1.23 3.59 -5.13
CA VAL A 11 2.58 3.54 -4.54
C VAL A 11 2.74 2.34 -3.64
N ALA A 12 1.76 2.00 -2.82
CA ALA A 12 1.76 0.82 -1.97
C ALA A 12 0.32 0.47 -1.60
N GLN A 13 0.07 -0.81 -1.28
CA GLN A 13 -1.23 -1.30 -0.85
C GLN A 13 -1.03 -2.46 0.13
N TRP A 14 -1.99 -2.65 1.03
CA TRP A 14 -2.00 -3.76 1.97
C TRP A 14 -3.44 -4.27 2.16
N PRO A 15 -3.68 -5.58 2.14
CA PRO A 15 -5.02 -6.12 2.35
C PRO A 15 -5.44 -6.01 3.82
N VAL A 16 -6.67 -5.58 4.05
CA VAL A 16 -7.28 -5.54 5.40
C VAL A 16 -8.47 -6.50 5.40
N PRO A 17 -8.47 -7.54 6.25
CA PRO A 17 -9.60 -8.47 6.31
C PRO A 17 -10.85 -7.73 6.79
N VAL A 18 -12.00 -8.11 6.26
CA VAL A 18 -13.32 -7.71 6.75
C VAL A 18 -13.94 -8.93 7.43
N HIS A 19 -14.36 -8.78 8.68
CA HIS A 19 -14.94 -9.87 9.47
C HIS A 19 -16.46 -9.74 9.57
N PRO A 20 -17.18 -10.87 9.76
CA PRO A 20 -18.60 -10.82 10.07
C PRO A 20 -18.86 -9.95 11.31
N GLY A 21 -19.74 -8.95 11.18
CA GLY A 21 -20.09 -8.04 12.27
C GLY A 21 -19.23 -6.77 12.36
N ASP A 22 -18.25 -6.55 11.47
CA ASP A 22 -17.57 -5.26 11.39
C ASP A 22 -18.57 -4.13 11.10
N THR A 23 -18.47 -3.03 11.86
CA THR A 23 -19.04 -1.73 11.49
C THR A 23 -18.02 -0.93 10.68
N ALA A 24 -18.47 0.14 10.02
CA ALA A 24 -17.59 1.05 9.30
C ALA A 24 -16.47 1.59 10.20
N GLU A 25 -16.76 1.91 11.45
CA GLU A 25 -15.80 2.40 12.44
C GLU A 25 -14.75 1.34 12.79
N THR A 26 -15.18 0.09 13.02
CA THR A 26 -14.25 -1.01 13.37
C THR A 26 -13.33 -1.37 12.21
N LEU A 27 -13.85 -1.35 10.97
CA LEU A 27 -13.04 -1.56 9.77
C LEU A 27 -12.09 -0.38 9.55
N ALA A 28 -12.56 0.86 9.70
CA ALA A 28 -11.73 2.06 9.56
C ALA A 28 -10.58 2.07 10.57
N ALA A 29 -10.81 1.65 11.82
CA ALA A 29 -9.75 1.52 12.81
C ALA A 29 -8.67 0.50 12.39
N ARG A 30 -9.08 -0.61 11.76
CA ARG A 30 -8.16 -1.62 11.23
C ARG A 30 -7.36 -1.10 10.04
N VAL A 31 -8.03 -0.38 9.13
CA VAL A 31 -7.38 0.30 7.99
C VAL A 31 -6.37 1.33 8.51
N LEU A 32 -6.75 2.20 9.44
CA LEU A 32 -5.89 3.23 10.00
C LEU A 32 -4.66 2.64 10.69
N ALA A 33 -4.80 1.52 11.40
CA ALA A 33 -3.67 0.83 12.01
C ALA A 33 -2.66 0.35 10.95
N VAL A 34 -3.15 -0.13 9.80
CA VAL A 34 -2.32 -0.52 8.65
C VAL A 34 -1.69 0.72 8.00
N GLU A 35 -2.44 1.81 7.80
CA GLU A 35 -1.93 3.06 7.23
C GLU A 35 -0.75 3.65 8.03
N HIS A 36 -0.82 3.63 9.36
CA HIS A 36 0.26 4.08 10.23
C HIS A 36 1.57 3.28 10.06
N GLN A 37 1.50 2.06 9.55
CA GLN A 37 2.69 1.26 9.22
C GLN A 37 3.09 1.44 7.75
N LEU A 38 2.09 1.39 6.86
CA LEU A 38 2.24 1.42 5.40
C LEU A 38 2.82 2.76 4.91
N LEU A 39 2.25 3.89 5.35
CA LEU A 39 2.62 5.21 4.85
C LEU A 39 4.09 5.56 5.17
N PRO A 40 4.57 5.45 6.44
CA PRO A 40 5.97 5.75 6.73
C PRO A 40 6.95 4.83 5.99
N ALA A 41 6.59 3.55 5.81
CA ALA A 41 7.44 2.59 5.13
C ALA A 41 7.53 2.86 3.61
N ALA A 42 6.41 3.23 2.99
CA ALA A 42 6.36 3.66 1.59
C ALA A 42 7.20 4.93 1.37
N VAL A 43 7.07 5.93 2.24
CA VAL A 43 7.86 7.17 2.17
C VAL A 43 9.35 6.87 2.22
N ARG A 44 9.81 6.04 3.18
CA ARG A 44 11.23 5.64 3.28
C ARG A 44 11.73 4.96 2.01
N ALA A 45 10.93 4.07 1.43
CA ALA A 45 11.30 3.37 0.21
C ALA A 45 11.35 4.31 -1.01
N CYS A 46 10.45 5.28 -1.10
CA CYS A 46 10.51 6.33 -2.12
C CYS A 46 11.77 7.22 -1.94
N CYS A 47 12.05 7.67 -0.71
CA CYS A 47 13.26 8.46 -0.44
C CYS A 47 14.54 7.72 -0.82
N ARG A 48 14.63 6.41 -0.57
CA ARG A 48 15.78 5.60 -1.01
C ARG A 48 15.98 5.61 -2.53
N GLN A 49 14.90 5.53 -3.31
CA GLN A 49 14.98 5.58 -4.78
C GLN A 49 15.46 6.95 -5.26
N VAL A 50 14.90 8.03 -4.68
CA VAL A 50 15.29 9.41 -5.00
C VAL A 50 16.77 9.64 -4.68
N LEU A 51 17.23 9.20 -3.51
CA LEU A 51 18.64 9.32 -3.11
C LEU A 51 19.58 8.49 -3.99
N ALA A 52 19.09 7.39 -4.58
CA ALA A 52 19.81 6.59 -5.57
C ALA A 52 19.76 7.17 -6.99
N GLY A 53 19.20 8.37 -7.19
CA GLY A 53 19.09 9.04 -8.50
C GLY A 53 17.99 8.46 -9.40
N SER A 54 17.09 7.64 -8.86
CA SER A 54 15.96 7.05 -9.60
C SER A 54 14.67 7.81 -9.33
N SER A 55 13.78 7.90 -10.33
CA SER A 55 12.40 8.34 -10.09
C SER A 55 11.66 7.28 -9.28
N PRO A 56 10.92 7.64 -8.22
CA PRO A 56 10.26 6.67 -7.37
C PRO A 56 9.17 5.90 -8.14
N SER A 57 9.30 4.58 -8.18
CA SER A 57 8.30 3.67 -8.72
C SER A 57 7.35 3.16 -7.62
N GLY A 58 6.24 2.57 -8.04
CA GLY A 58 5.35 1.84 -7.13
C GLY A 58 6.12 0.74 -6.39
N LEU A 59 5.65 0.42 -5.19
CA LEU A 59 6.23 -0.52 -4.26
C LEU A 59 5.27 -1.70 -4.09
N TYR A 60 5.81 -2.91 -3.95
CA TYR A 60 5.03 -4.08 -3.54
C TYR A 60 5.57 -4.61 -2.22
N VAL A 61 4.70 -5.34 -1.52
CA VAL A 61 5.04 -6.03 -0.28
C VAL A 61 5.66 -7.38 -0.63
N ALA A 62 6.90 -7.59 -0.20
CA ALA A 62 7.56 -8.90 -0.20
C ALA A 62 7.80 -9.32 1.26
N GLY A 63 6.88 -10.11 1.81
CA GLY A 63 6.88 -10.45 3.23
C GLY A 63 6.63 -9.20 4.10
N GLU A 64 7.59 -8.82 4.93
CA GLU A 64 7.48 -7.67 5.84
C GLU A 64 8.08 -6.36 5.27
N ARG A 65 8.47 -6.34 3.98
CA ARG A 65 9.26 -5.23 3.39
C ARG A 65 8.62 -4.68 2.12
N PHE A 66 8.78 -3.38 1.90
CA PHE A 66 8.45 -2.73 0.62
C PHE A 66 9.64 -2.78 -0.32
N VAL A 67 9.41 -3.28 -1.52
CA VAL A 67 10.40 -3.40 -2.59
C VAL A 67 9.90 -2.68 -3.86
N PRO A 68 10.78 -2.01 -4.61
CA PRO A 68 10.41 -1.37 -5.87
C PRO A 68 9.80 -2.38 -6.85
N SER A 69 8.60 -2.09 -7.35
CA SER A 69 7.91 -2.89 -8.37
C SER A 69 8.46 -2.59 -9.76
N VAL A 70 8.79 -3.65 -10.50
CA VAL A 70 9.11 -3.64 -11.94
C VAL A 70 7.89 -4.10 -12.79
N GLN A 71 6.75 -4.42 -12.18
CA GLN A 71 5.57 -4.97 -12.87
C GLN A 71 4.38 -3.99 -12.85
N PRO A 72 3.60 -3.88 -13.94
CA PRO A 72 2.32 -3.19 -13.94
C PRO A 72 1.37 -3.90 -12.98
N SER A 73 0.54 -3.12 -12.28
CA SER A 73 -0.47 -3.52 -11.29
C SER A 73 -1.02 -4.94 -11.50
N GLN A 74 -0.45 -5.95 -10.82
CA GLN A 74 -1.16 -7.21 -10.62
C GLN A 74 -2.14 -7.03 -9.46
N PRO A 75 -3.38 -7.52 -9.58
CA PRO A 75 -4.34 -7.48 -8.49
C PRO A 75 -3.78 -8.27 -7.30
N LEU A 76 -4.04 -7.78 -6.08
CA LEU A 76 -3.67 -8.50 -4.85
C LEU A 76 -4.31 -9.89 -4.88
N ASP A 77 -3.49 -10.93 -4.76
CA ASP A 77 -3.97 -12.29 -4.52
C ASP A 77 -4.65 -12.32 -3.14
N HIS A 78 -5.95 -12.56 -3.14
CA HIS A 78 -6.80 -12.63 -1.95
C HIS A 78 -6.47 -13.85 -1.07
N ALA A 79 -5.64 -14.79 -1.55
CA ALA A 79 -5.14 -15.92 -0.79
C ALA A 79 -4.05 -15.57 0.24
N LEU A 80 -3.52 -14.34 0.23
CA LEU A 80 -2.43 -13.89 1.13
C LEU A 80 -2.90 -13.01 2.29
N ILE A 81 -4.20 -12.92 2.54
CA ILE A 81 -4.74 -12.23 3.73
C ILE A 81 -4.66 -13.23 4.89
N PRO A 82 -3.73 -13.11 5.84
CA PRO A 82 -3.79 -13.93 7.06
C PRO A 82 -5.12 -13.65 7.76
N ALA A 83 -5.77 -14.73 8.19
CA ALA A 83 -7.03 -14.70 8.94
C ALA A 83 -6.91 -13.90 10.24
#